data_AF-A0AAU0M7V8-F1
#
_entry.id   AF-A0AAU0M7V8-F1
#
_cell.length_a   1.000
_cell.length_b   1.000
_cell.length_c   1.000
_cell.angle_alpha   90.00
_cell.angle_beta   90.00
_cell.angle_gamma   90.00
#
_symmetry.space_group_name_H-M   'P 1'
#
loop_
_entity.id
_entity.type
_entity.pdbx_description
1 polymer ?
#
loop_
_entity_poly.entity_id
_entity_poly.type
_entity_poly.pdbx_seq_one_letter_code
_entity_poly.pdbx_strand_id
1 'polypeptide(L)'
;MSAGESGHPADPAAGGGLIRRRTLVVGTAWATPAVLAVSSLPAVAASRPAGLQGWVSLGRTCGTGKNPVNTITIDGRGAFTGGGDNDRGLWVFIDDPKAVITDATMIFYISGTELTFTAAAGNSGWSVPVKDTTVPQMNGYVAYRTTYSGTWMWNASYRTWVAVGQPHFTGTWTGSCTQRTLYLRRLVTVNGTVTELLRGPTYL
;
A
#
# COMPACT_ATOMS: atom_id res chain seq x y z
N MET A 1 1.33 20.85 87.59
CA MET A 1 0.46 21.62 88.51
C MET A 1 0.51 23.08 88.09
N SER A 2 -0.65 23.73 88.06
CA SER A 2 -0.91 25.18 87.94
C SER A 2 -0.44 25.88 86.66
N ALA A 3 -1.32 26.51 85.86
CA ALA A 3 -2.15 27.72 86.15
C ALA A 3 -1.27 28.95 86.42
N GLY A 4 -1.51 30.16 85.89
CA GLY A 4 -2.60 30.73 85.10
C GLY A 4 -2.37 32.26 84.94
N GLU A 5 -3.31 32.92 84.25
CA GLU A 5 -3.72 34.34 84.39
C GLU A 5 -2.70 35.47 84.06
N SER A 6 -3.05 36.66 83.57
CA SER A 6 -4.30 37.37 83.27
C SER A 6 -3.96 38.66 82.51
N GLY A 7 -4.94 39.33 81.88
CA GLY A 7 -4.84 40.77 81.57
C GLY A 7 -5.42 41.26 80.23
N HIS A 8 -6.75 41.33 80.13
CA HIS A 8 -7.53 42.23 79.26
C HIS A 8 -8.59 42.90 80.18
N PRO A 9 -9.40 43.94 79.82
CA PRO A 9 -9.48 44.79 78.63
C PRO A 9 -9.68 46.31 78.95
N ALA A 10 -9.87 47.15 77.92
CA ALA A 10 -10.96 48.15 77.87
C ALA A 10 -11.17 48.72 76.45
N ASP A 11 -12.41 48.58 76.00
CA ASP A 11 -13.15 49.04 74.79
C ASP A 11 -13.44 50.59 74.86
N PRO A 12 -14.23 51.29 73.97
CA PRO A 12 -15.24 50.79 73.01
C PRO A 12 -15.44 51.52 71.64
N ALA A 13 -16.15 50.79 70.75
CA ALA A 13 -17.32 51.16 69.90
C ALA A 13 -17.25 51.98 68.58
N ALA A 14 -17.74 51.29 67.53
CA ALA A 14 -18.85 51.62 66.60
C ALA A 14 -18.67 52.45 65.31
N GLY A 15 -18.99 51.81 64.16
CA GLY A 15 -20.01 52.35 63.21
C GLY A 15 -19.65 52.61 61.74
N GLY A 16 -20.08 51.72 60.82
CA GLY A 16 -20.90 52.07 59.64
C GLY A 16 -20.29 52.50 58.28
N GLY A 17 -20.64 51.77 57.20
CA GLY A 17 -21.19 52.37 55.97
C GLY A 17 -20.36 52.50 54.68
N LEU A 18 -20.57 51.56 53.74
CA LEU A 18 -20.71 51.63 52.26
C LEU A 18 -19.92 52.65 51.40
N ILE A 19 -19.33 52.17 50.28
CA ILE A 19 -19.67 52.51 48.86
C ILE A 19 -18.51 52.09 47.93
N ARG A 20 -18.82 51.19 46.99
CA ARG A 20 -17.92 50.58 45.99
C ARG A 20 -17.76 51.52 44.78
N ARG A 21 -16.56 52.07 44.54
CA ARG A 21 -16.26 52.89 43.35
C ARG A 21 -15.63 52.03 42.24
N ARG A 22 -16.14 52.21 41.03
CA ARG A 22 -15.83 51.47 39.80
C ARG A 22 -14.46 51.90 39.25
N THR A 23 -13.62 50.95 38.85
CA THR A 23 -12.39 51.21 38.11
C THR A 23 -12.62 50.89 36.63
N LEU A 24 -12.58 51.91 35.78
CA LEU A 24 -12.48 51.78 34.34
C LEU A 24 -11.01 51.55 33.98
N VAL A 25 -10.69 50.41 33.38
CA VAL A 25 -9.40 50.21 32.71
C VAL A 25 -9.63 50.43 31.22
N VAL A 26 -9.06 51.52 30.71
CA VAL A 26 -8.91 51.80 29.28
C VAL A 26 -7.51 51.33 28.89
N GLY A 27 -7.46 50.31 28.03
CA GLY A 27 -6.23 49.82 27.43
C GLY A 27 -6.52 49.27 26.04
N THR A 28 -6.31 50.10 25.03
CA THR A 28 -6.37 49.74 23.61
C THR A 28 -5.14 48.90 23.25
N ALA A 29 -5.29 47.59 23.30
CA ALA A 29 -4.34 46.67 22.66
C ALA A 29 -4.59 46.71 21.15
N TRP A 30 -3.72 47.38 20.40
CA TRP A 30 -3.71 47.29 18.94
C TRP A 30 -3.27 45.88 18.59
N ALA A 31 -4.23 44.99 18.33
CA ALA A 31 -3.97 43.68 17.77
C ALA A 31 -3.51 43.87 16.32
N THR A 32 -2.21 43.78 16.08
CA THR A 32 -1.70 43.50 14.73
C THR A 32 -2.25 42.15 14.29
N PRO A 33 -3.07 42.06 13.22
CA PRO A 33 -3.46 40.77 12.70
C PRO A 33 -2.19 40.09 12.16
N ALA A 34 -1.77 39.02 12.83
CA ALA A 34 -0.86 38.07 12.23
C ALA A 34 -1.61 37.45 11.06
N VAL A 35 -1.35 37.94 9.85
CA VAL A 35 -1.75 37.25 8.64
C VAL A 35 -0.94 35.96 8.63
N LEU A 36 -1.54 34.88 9.12
CA LEU A 36 -1.10 33.54 8.78
C LEU A 36 -1.26 33.45 7.27
N ALA A 37 -0.16 33.60 6.55
CA ALA A 37 -0.08 33.17 5.16
C ALA A 37 -0.30 31.65 5.17
N VAL A 38 -1.56 31.24 5.13
CA VAL A 38 -1.93 29.90 4.70
C VAL A 38 -1.52 29.89 3.24
N SER A 39 -0.32 29.40 2.95
CA SER A 39 -0.02 28.95 1.60
C SER A 39 -1.08 27.89 1.32
N SER A 40 -2.11 28.26 0.56
CA SER A 40 -2.87 27.28 -0.17
C SER A 40 -1.84 26.60 -1.05
N LEU A 41 -1.27 25.49 -0.56
CA LEU A 41 -0.72 24.50 -1.47
C LEU A 41 -1.80 24.38 -2.54
N PRO A 42 -1.47 24.61 -3.82
CA PRO A 42 -2.45 24.36 -4.86
C PRO A 42 -3.01 23.00 -4.53
N ALA A 43 -4.33 22.90 -4.46
CA ALA A 43 -4.99 21.62 -4.53
C ALA A 43 -4.50 21.05 -5.85
N VAL A 44 -3.36 20.35 -5.82
CA VAL A 44 -2.96 19.40 -6.83
C VAL A 44 -4.18 18.52 -6.84
N ALA A 45 -5.01 18.75 -7.86
CA ALA A 45 -6.12 17.89 -8.17
C ALA A 45 -5.54 16.50 -8.06
N ALA A 46 -5.96 15.78 -7.02
CA ALA A 46 -5.42 14.47 -6.71
C ALA A 46 -5.90 13.58 -7.85
N SER A 47 -5.18 13.61 -8.96
CA SER A 47 -5.29 12.62 -10.02
C SER A 47 -5.17 11.30 -9.30
N ARG A 48 -6.15 10.41 -9.48
CA ARG A 48 -6.10 9.09 -8.89
C ARG A 48 -4.70 8.53 -9.13
N PRO A 49 -3.93 8.16 -8.09
CA PRO A 49 -2.59 7.65 -8.27
C PRO A 49 -2.66 6.50 -9.26
N ALA A 50 -1.63 6.38 -10.11
CA ALA A 50 -1.59 5.37 -11.14
C ALA A 50 -1.97 4.01 -10.54
N GLY A 51 -3.10 3.45 -10.98
CA GLY A 51 -3.65 2.26 -10.37
C GLY A 51 -3.03 1.04 -11.01
N LEU A 52 -2.06 0.41 -10.35
CA LEU A 52 -1.47 -0.86 -10.82
C LEU A 52 -2.43 -2.02 -10.54
N GLN A 53 -2.98 -2.63 -11.57
CA GLN A 53 -4.01 -3.65 -11.44
C GLN A 53 -3.75 -4.85 -12.37
N GLY A 54 -4.49 -5.92 -12.17
CA GLY A 54 -4.17 -7.23 -12.76
C GLY A 54 -4.75 -8.40 -12.00
N TRP A 55 -5.39 -9.35 -12.66
CA TRP A 55 -5.65 -10.67 -12.08
C TRP A 55 -4.75 -11.75 -12.70
N VAL A 56 -4.29 -12.65 -11.85
CA VAL A 56 -3.68 -13.92 -12.24
C VAL A 56 -4.51 -15.03 -11.60
N SER A 57 -4.85 -16.05 -12.36
CA SER A 57 -5.41 -17.29 -11.83
C SER A 57 -4.31 -18.08 -11.18
N LEU A 58 -4.65 -18.66 -10.03
CA LEU A 58 -3.77 -19.55 -9.31
C LEU A 58 -4.38 -20.95 -9.34
N GLY A 59 -3.58 -21.94 -9.73
CA GLY A 59 -3.98 -23.35 -9.71
C GLY A 59 -2.99 -24.15 -8.89
N ARG A 60 -3.45 -25.25 -8.29
CA ARG A 60 -2.59 -26.22 -7.61
C ARG A 60 -3.00 -27.64 -7.99
N THR A 61 -2.01 -28.47 -8.28
CA THR A 61 -2.18 -29.90 -8.51
C THR A 61 -1.20 -30.66 -7.61
N CYS A 62 -1.72 -31.64 -6.86
CA CYS A 62 -0.90 -32.52 -6.04
C CYS A 62 -0.52 -33.77 -6.82
N GLY A 63 0.77 -34.11 -6.83
CA GLY A 63 1.24 -35.37 -7.40
C GLY A 63 0.84 -36.56 -6.53
N THR A 64 0.86 -37.76 -7.12
CA THR A 64 0.65 -39.03 -6.39
C THR A 64 1.93 -39.89 -6.44
N GLY A 65 2.05 -40.85 -5.54
CA GLY A 65 3.18 -41.81 -5.49
C GLY A 65 4.24 -41.51 -4.43
N LYS A 66 5.37 -42.22 -4.50
CA LYS A 66 6.42 -42.21 -3.46
C LYS A 66 7.20 -40.89 -3.37
N ASN A 67 7.30 -40.16 -4.48
CA ASN A 67 7.93 -38.84 -4.57
C ASN A 67 7.02 -37.92 -5.40
N PRO A 68 5.90 -37.46 -4.83
CA PRO A 68 4.94 -36.69 -5.60
C PRO A 68 5.56 -35.36 -6.01
N VAL A 69 5.49 -35.06 -7.31
CA VAL A 69 5.78 -33.73 -7.85
C VAL A 69 4.48 -32.96 -7.84
N ASN A 70 4.43 -31.89 -7.07
CA ASN A 70 3.29 -31.00 -7.01
C ASN A 70 3.56 -29.76 -7.85
N THR A 71 2.48 -29.17 -8.34
CA THR A 71 2.52 -28.07 -9.29
C THR A 71 1.64 -26.92 -8.82
N ILE A 72 2.14 -25.70 -8.95
CA ILE A 72 1.35 -24.46 -8.91
C ILE A 72 1.37 -23.85 -10.30
N THR A 73 0.21 -23.42 -10.78
CA THR A 73 0.07 -22.66 -12.02
C THR A 73 -0.26 -21.21 -11.70
N ILE A 74 0.44 -20.28 -12.34
CA ILE A 74 0.15 -18.85 -12.31
C ILE A 74 -0.21 -18.44 -13.72
N ASP A 75 -1.47 -18.09 -13.96
CA ASP A 75 -1.99 -17.77 -15.29
C ASP A 75 -2.60 -16.37 -15.34
N GLY A 76 -1.86 -15.42 -15.89
CA GLY A 76 -2.32 -14.07 -16.16
C GLY A 76 -2.89 -13.88 -17.55
N ARG A 77 -3.19 -14.96 -18.29
CA ARG A 77 -3.75 -14.84 -19.63
C ARG A 77 -5.24 -14.51 -19.60
N GLY A 78 -5.70 -13.77 -20.60
CA GLY A 78 -7.10 -13.33 -20.74
C GLY A 78 -7.19 -11.92 -21.31
N ALA A 79 -8.40 -11.43 -21.55
CA ALA A 79 -8.59 -10.07 -22.07
C ALA A 79 -8.62 -9.04 -20.93
N PHE A 80 -8.19 -7.80 -21.25
CA PHE A 80 -8.58 -6.62 -20.47
C PHE A 80 -9.92 -6.11 -21.03
N THR A 81 -10.93 -6.00 -20.17
CA THR A 81 -12.31 -5.63 -20.53
C THR A 81 -12.80 -4.34 -19.87
N GLY A 82 -11.92 -3.61 -19.19
CA GLY A 82 -12.18 -2.24 -18.70
C GLY A 82 -11.92 -2.00 -17.22
N GLY A 83 -11.25 -2.92 -16.56
CA GLY A 83 -11.09 -3.00 -15.11
C GLY A 83 -12.20 -3.83 -14.48
N GLY A 84 -11.84 -4.84 -13.69
CA GLY A 84 -12.79 -5.67 -12.96
C GLY A 84 -12.19 -6.98 -12.48
N ASP A 85 -13.02 -7.85 -11.92
CA ASP A 85 -12.60 -9.13 -11.33
C ASP A 85 -12.17 -10.19 -12.36
N ASN A 86 -12.50 -9.96 -13.63
CA ASN A 86 -12.19 -10.87 -14.73
C ASN A 86 -11.02 -10.42 -15.61
N ASP A 87 -10.47 -9.23 -15.37
CA ASP A 87 -9.41 -8.68 -16.21
C ASP A 87 -8.06 -9.28 -15.84
N ARG A 88 -7.40 -9.89 -16.83
CA ARG A 88 -6.17 -10.65 -16.61
C ARG A 88 -4.94 -9.88 -17.07
N GLY A 89 -3.80 -10.20 -16.48
CA GLY A 89 -2.51 -9.61 -16.85
C GLY A 89 -2.15 -8.42 -15.98
N LEU A 90 -1.57 -7.38 -16.59
CA LEU A 90 -1.09 -6.17 -15.93
C LEU A 90 -1.57 -4.93 -16.67
N TRP A 91 -2.16 -3.98 -15.95
CA TRP A 91 -2.49 -2.68 -16.51
C TRP A 91 -2.32 -1.57 -15.48
N VAL A 92 -2.22 -0.34 -15.99
CA VAL A 92 -2.02 0.86 -15.19
C VAL A 92 -3.03 1.92 -15.61
N PHE A 93 -3.86 2.35 -14.66
CA PHE A 93 -4.78 3.48 -14.87
C PHE A 93 -3.99 4.79 -14.88
N ILE A 94 -3.77 5.35 -16.07
CA ILE A 94 -3.06 6.62 -16.26
C ILE A 94 -3.78 7.38 -17.35
N ASP A 95 -4.16 8.61 -17.06
CA ASP A 95 -4.84 9.47 -18.01
C ASP A 95 -3.85 10.24 -18.92
N ASP A 96 -2.96 9.51 -19.58
CA ASP A 96 -1.96 10.07 -20.47
C ASP A 96 -1.54 9.04 -21.53
N PRO A 97 -1.93 9.23 -22.82
CA PRO A 97 -1.53 8.35 -23.92
C PRO A 97 -0.04 8.47 -24.28
N LYS A 98 0.70 9.39 -23.67
CA LYS A 98 2.15 9.56 -23.84
C LYS A 98 2.95 9.09 -22.64
N ALA A 99 2.30 8.53 -21.62
CA ALA A 99 2.97 8.02 -20.44
C ALA A 99 4.01 6.96 -20.83
N VAL A 100 5.19 7.05 -20.22
CA VAL A 100 6.28 6.09 -20.38
C VAL A 100 6.18 5.07 -19.27
N ILE A 101 6.00 3.80 -19.64
CA ILE A 101 5.83 2.68 -18.71
C ILE A 101 6.98 1.71 -18.85
N THR A 102 7.70 1.51 -17.76
CA THR A 102 8.97 0.77 -17.71
C THR A 102 9.07 -0.06 -16.45
N ASP A 103 10.08 -0.94 -16.40
CA ASP A 103 10.48 -1.71 -15.22
C ASP A 103 9.37 -2.55 -14.55
N ALA A 104 8.37 -2.97 -15.33
CA ALA A 104 7.29 -3.79 -14.78
C ALA A 104 7.85 -5.10 -14.21
N THR A 105 7.57 -5.32 -12.93
CA THR A 105 8.10 -6.43 -12.14
C THR A 105 6.96 -7.04 -11.33
N MET A 106 6.93 -8.36 -11.26
CA MET A 106 6.12 -9.08 -10.29
C MET A 106 7.02 -9.89 -9.36
N ILE A 107 6.70 -9.85 -8.06
CA ILE A 107 7.35 -10.66 -7.03
C ILE A 107 6.28 -11.51 -6.37
N PHE A 108 6.42 -12.83 -6.50
CA PHE A 108 5.59 -13.81 -5.84
C PHE A 108 6.27 -14.22 -4.53
N TYR A 109 5.63 -13.95 -3.40
CA TYR A 109 6.06 -14.49 -2.11
C TYR A 109 5.23 -15.74 -1.84
N ILE A 110 5.87 -16.91 -1.87
CA ILE A 110 5.17 -18.20 -1.72
C ILE A 110 5.67 -18.89 -0.47
N SER A 111 4.73 -19.31 0.41
CA SER A 111 5.09 -20.00 1.65
C SER A 111 5.59 -21.43 1.37
N GLY A 112 6.45 -21.93 2.25
CA GLY A 112 6.93 -23.32 2.23
C GLY A 112 8.26 -23.49 1.50
N THR A 113 8.50 -24.68 0.94
CA THR A 113 9.76 -25.01 0.27
C THR A 113 9.94 -24.26 -1.04
N GLU A 114 11.18 -24.17 -1.49
CA GLU A 114 11.52 -23.56 -2.78
C GLU A 114 10.83 -24.29 -3.95
N LEU A 115 10.44 -23.51 -4.96
CA LEU A 115 9.81 -23.97 -6.19
C LEU A 115 10.77 -23.74 -7.36
N THR A 116 10.75 -24.67 -8.31
CA THR A 116 11.38 -24.49 -9.61
C THR A 116 10.31 -24.08 -10.62
N PHE A 117 10.43 -22.87 -11.17
CA PHE A 117 9.51 -22.34 -12.16
C PHE A 117 9.97 -22.62 -13.59
N THR A 118 9.00 -22.80 -14.48
CA THR A 118 9.17 -22.81 -15.93
C THR A 118 8.12 -21.93 -16.59
N ALA A 119 8.43 -21.43 -17.79
CA ALA A 119 7.41 -20.80 -18.64
C ALA A 119 6.44 -21.88 -19.15
N ALA A 120 5.15 -21.58 -19.06
CA ALA A 120 4.10 -22.40 -19.66
C ALA A 120 3.69 -21.82 -21.03
N ALA A 121 2.99 -22.63 -21.84
CA ALA A 121 2.57 -22.24 -23.18
C ALA A 121 1.70 -20.96 -23.16
N GLY A 122 2.07 -19.95 -23.95
CA GLY A 122 1.40 -18.65 -23.97
C GLY A 122 1.99 -17.60 -23.02
N ASN A 123 3.03 -17.93 -22.25
CA ASN A 123 3.84 -16.92 -21.59
C ASN A 123 4.46 -15.98 -22.64
N SER A 124 4.26 -14.67 -22.50
CA SER A 124 4.78 -13.70 -23.46
C SER A 124 5.23 -12.42 -22.77
N GLY A 125 6.42 -11.94 -23.12
CA GLY A 125 6.98 -10.70 -22.57
C GLY A 125 7.41 -10.76 -21.11
N TRP A 126 7.21 -11.87 -20.40
CA TRP A 126 7.63 -12.05 -19.00
C TRP A 126 8.74 -13.08 -18.87
N SER A 127 9.76 -12.79 -18.05
CA SER A 127 10.80 -13.75 -17.69
C SER A 127 10.25 -14.87 -16.78
N VAL A 128 10.90 -16.02 -16.77
CA VAL A 128 10.54 -17.09 -15.82
C VAL A 128 10.84 -16.61 -14.39
N PRO A 129 9.92 -16.79 -13.42
CA PRO A 129 10.18 -16.40 -12.04
C PRO A 129 11.42 -17.11 -11.48
N VAL A 130 12.34 -16.34 -10.91
CA VAL A 130 13.54 -16.85 -10.25
C VAL A 130 13.60 -16.37 -8.82
N LYS A 131 14.14 -17.17 -7.91
CA LYS A 131 14.33 -16.77 -6.52
C LYS A 131 15.19 -15.51 -6.45
N ASP A 132 14.72 -14.52 -5.70
CA ASP A 132 15.39 -13.24 -5.55
C ASP A 132 15.53 -12.86 -4.07
N THR A 133 16.77 -12.84 -3.57
CA THR A 133 17.09 -12.46 -2.19
C THR A 133 17.39 -10.96 -2.05
N THR A 134 17.38 -10.20 -3.15
CA THR A 134 17.68 -8.76 -3.15
C THR A 134 16.45 -7.89 -2.95
N VAL A 135 15.26 -8.45 -3.19
CA VAL A 135 13.97 -7.77 -2.91
C VAL A 135 13.62 -7.85 -1.42
N PRO A 136 12.74 -6.97 -0.91
CA PRO A 136 12.32 -7.04 0.49
C PRO A 136 11.74 -8.41 0.85
N GLN A 137 12.31 -9.05 1.85
CA GLN A 137 11.95 -10.41 2.23
C GLN A 137 10.72 -10.44 3.13
N MET A 138 9.94 -11.52 3.04
CA MET A 138 8.78 -11.76 3.88
C MET A 138 8.99 -13.05 4.69
N ASN A 139 8.93 -12.95 6.02
CA ASN A 139 9.23 -14.07 6.89
C ASN A 139 8.30 -15.27 6.62
N GLY A 140 8.87 -16.46 6.41
CA GLY A 140 8.12 -17.67 6.07
C GLY A 140 7.78 -17.84 4.57
N TYR A 141 8.27 -16.94 3.72
CA TYR A 141 8.03 -16.97 2.27
C TYR A 141 9.36 -16.98 1.48
N VAL A 142 9.33 -17.61 0.31
CA VAL A 142 10.38 -17.47 -0.70
C VAL A 142 9.90 -16.47 -1.76
N ALA A 143 10.71 -15.46 -2.06
CA ALA A 143 10.42 -14.45 -3.07
C ALA A 143 10.92 -14.90 -4.45
N TYR A 144 10.04 -14.89 -5.45
CA TYR A 144 10.35 -15.15 -6.86
C TYR A 144 10.03 -13.93 -7.70
N ARG A 145 11.02 -13.42 -8.42
CA ARG A 145 10.89 -12.25 -9.27
C ARG A 145 10.75 -12.65 -10.73
N THR A 146 9.82 -12.01 -11.43
CA THR A 146 9.70 -11.98 -12.89
C THR A 146 9.64 -10.52 -13.36
N THR A 147 10.17 -10.26 -14.55
CA THR A 147 10.28 -8.94 -15.16
C THR A 147 9.65 -8.93 -16.53
N TYR A 148 9.02 -7.82 -16.87
CA TYR A 148 8.38 -7.60 -18.16
C TYR A 148 9.31 -6.88 -19.13
N SER A 149 9.44 -7.43 -20.34
CA SER A 149 10.20 -6.85 -21.45
C SER A 149 9.37 -6.72 -22.74
N GLY A 150 8.05 -6.92 -22.65
CA GLY A 150 7.15 -6.78 -23.78
C GLY A 150 6.71 -5.33 -24.01
N THR A 151 5.75 -5.15 -24.91
CA THR A 151 5.20 -3.85 -25.28
C THR A 151 3.94 -3.49 -24.49
N TRP A 152 3.71 -2.19 -24.35
CA TRP A 152 2.49 -1.66 -23.75
C TRP A 152 1.54 -1.15 -24.83
N MET A 153 0.25 -1.32 -24.63
CA MET A 153 -0.79 -0.82 -25.51
C MET A 153 -1.69 0.17 -24.77
N TRP A 154 -1.84 1.36 -25.35
CA TRP A 154 -2.79 2.35 -24.86
C TRP A 154 -4.22 1.94 -25.22
N ASN A 155 -5.08 1.88 -24.22
CA ASN A 155 -6.51 1.71 -24.39
C ASN A 155 -7.21 3.06 -24.14
N ALA A 156 -7.66 3.70 -25.22
CA ALA A 156 -8.31 5.01 -25.16
C ALA A 156 -9.68 4.97 -24.44
N SER A 157 -10.45 3.88 -24.61
CA SER A 157 -11.78 3.75 -24.01
C SER A 157 -11.74 3.75 -22.49
N TYR A 158 -10.70 3.13 -21.91
CA TYR A 158 -10.54 3.01 -20.47
C TYR A 158 -9.41 3.88 -19.90
N ARG A 159 -8.78 4.69 -20.73
CA ARG A 159 -7.67 5.59 -20.36
C ARG A 159 -6.61 4.85 -19.54
N THR A 160 -6.15 3.73 -20.09
CA THR A 160 -5.36 2.72 -19.39
C THR A 160 -4.28 2.17 -20.31
N TRP A 161 -3.10 1.93 -19.76
CA TRP A 161 -2.07 1.17 -20.46
C TRP A 161 -2.09 -0.28 -20.02
N VAL A 162 -2.06 -1.18 -21.00
CA VAL A 162 -2.15 -2.63 -20.79
C VAL A 162 -0.86 -3.28 -21.29
N ALA A 163 -0.26 -4.14 -20.48
CA ALA A 163 0.85 -4.97 -20.94
C ALA A 163 0.31 -5.96 -21.97
N VAL A 164 0.85 -5.97 -23.19
CA VAL A 164 0.39 -6.86 -24.26
C VAL A 164 0.74 -8.31 -23.94
N GLY A 165 1.89 -8.51 -23.29
CA GLY A 165 2.39 -9.82 -22.91
C GLY A 165 1.81 -10.28 -21.58
N GLN A 166 1.47 -11.57 -21.51
CA GLN A 166 0.73 -12.15 -20.40
C GLN A 166 1.58 -13.22 -19.70
N PRO A 167 1.68 -13.18 -18.36
CA PRO A 167 2.48 -14.14 -17.62
C PRO A 167 1.78 -15.49 -17.58
N HIS A 168 2.50 -16.58 -17.84
CA HIS A 168 1.99 -17.93 -17.63
C HIS A 168 3.11 -18.86 -17.17
N PHE A 169 3.03 -19.36 -15.94
CA PHE A 169 4.12 -20.10 -15.30
C PHE A 169 3.62 -21.35 -14.59
N THR A 170 4.53 -22.31 -14.49
CA THR A 170 4.38 -23.54 -13.73
C THR A 170 5.50 -23.61 -12.71
N GLY A 171 5.18 -23.60 -11.42
CA GLY A 171 6.12 -23.83 -10.32
C GLY A 171 5.98 -25.25 -9.78
N THR A 172 7.08 -25.95 -9.55
CA THR A 172 7.07 -27.34 -9.07
C THR A 172 7.84 -27.52 -7.78
N TRP A 173 7.39 -28.45 -6.93
CA TRP A 173 8.15 -28.91 -5.76
C TRP A 173 7.89 -30.40 -5.50
N THR A 174 8.86 -31.06 -4.87
CA THR A 174 8.73 -32.45 -4.41
C THR A 174 8.41 -32.48 -2.92
N GLY A 175 7.58 -33.44 -2.50
CA GLY A 175 7.25 -33.68 -1.09
C GLY A 175 5.75 -33.55 -0.82
N SER A 176 5.38 -33.39 0.44
CA SER A 176 3.97 -33.31 0.85
C SER A 176 3.24 -32.16 0.14
N CYS A 177 2.04 -32.43 -0.35
CA CYS A 177 1.18 -31.40 -0.93
C CYS A 177 0.48 -30.61 0.19
N THR A 178 1.23 -29.71 0.82
CA THR A 178 0.70 -28.85 1.88
C THR A 178 0.02 -27.62 1.29
N GLN A 179 -0.93 -27.05 2.04
CA GLN A 179 -1.50 -25.74 1.74
C GLN A 179 -0.40 -24.69 1.70
N ARG A 180 -0.46 -23.82 0.70
CA ARG A 180 0.47 -22.70 0.57
C ARG A 180 -0.31 -21.41 0.50
N THR A 181 0.36 -20.31 0.82
CA THR A 181 -0.16 -18.96 0.65
C THR A 181 0.76 -18.20 -0.29
N LEU A 182 0.15 -17.30 -1.05
CA LEU A 182 0.85 -16.46 -2.01
C LEU A 182 0.50 -14.99 -1.76
N TYR A 183 1.52 -14.14 -1.69
CA TYR A 183 1.38 -12.71 -1.92
C TYR A 183 1.99 -12.36 -3.27
N LEU A 184 1.39 -11.37 -3.93
CA LEU A 184 1.85 -10.84 -5.20
C LEU A 184 2.12 -9.35 -5.04
N ARG A 185 3.39 -8.97 -5.13
CA ARG A 185 3.82 -7.58 -5.25
C ARG A 185 4.07 -7.26 -6.70
N ARG A 186 3.55 -6.13 -7.15
CA ARG A 186 3.73 -5.62 -8.51
C ARG A 186 4.36 -4.25 -8.42
N LEU A 187 5.30 -3.98 -9.31
CA LEU A 187 5.97 -2.69 -9.44
C LEU A 187 5.94 -2.29 -10.91
N VAL A 188 5.77 -1.01 -11.18
CA VAL A 188 5.93 -0.43 -12.51
C VAL A 188 6.41 1.00 -12.38
N THR A 189 7.30 1.44 -13.25
CA THR A 189 7.73 2.84 -13.33
C THR A 189 6.87 3.56 -14.36
N VAL A 190 6.17 4.61 -13.94
CA VAL A 190 5.34 5.48 -14.79
C VAL A 190 5.94 6.88 -14.77
N ASN A 191 6.40 7.37 -15.93
CA ASN A 191 7.02 8.70 -16.05
C ASN A 191 8.13 8.92 -14.98
N GLY A 192 8.94 7.89 -14.73
CA GLY A 192 10.01 7.92 -13.73
C GLY A 192 9.58 7.70 -12.28
N THR A 193 8.28 7.58 -12.00
CA THR A 193 7.75 7.33 -10.64
C THR A 193 7.38 5.86 -10.48
N VAL A 194 7.90 5.22 -9.43
CA VAL A 194 7.54 3.83 -9.11
C VAL A 194 6.14 3.78 -8.50
N THR A 195 5.28 3.01 -9.13
CA THR A 195 3.97 2.61 -8.63
C THR A 195 4.05 1.17 -8.16
N GLU A 196 3.49 0.88 -6.98
CA GLU A 196 3.54 -0.44 -6.38
C GLU A 196 2.18 -0.88 -5.85
N LEU A 197 1.91 -2.19 -5.92
CA LEU A 197 0.80 -2.83 -5.22
C LEU A 197 1.20 -4.19 -4.66
N LEU A 198 0.90 -4.44 -3.37
CA LEU A 198 0.95 -5.76 -2.75
C LEU A 198 -0.47 -6.29 -2.54
N ARG A 199 -0.73 -7.53 -2.99
CA ARG A 199 -1.98 -8.26 -2.76
C ARG A 199 -1.72 -9.61 -2.11
N GLY A 200 -2.69 -10.09 -1.33
CA GLY A 200 -2.65 -11.39 -0.67
C GLY A 200 -2.98 -11.31 0.82
N PRO A 201 -2.92 -12.45 1.53
CA PRO A 201 -2.56 -13.76 1.00
C PRO A 201 -3.70 -14.37 0.19
N THR A 202 -3.36 -15.18 -0.82
CA THR A 202 -4.30 -16.09 -1.48
C THR A 202 -3.86 -17.52 -1.23
N TYR A 203 -4.82 -18.41 -0.97
CA TYR A 203 -4.54 -19.82 -0.72
C TYR A 203 -4.35 -20.58 -2.03
N LEU A 204 -3.31 -21.40 -2.06
CA LEU A 204 -2.97 -22.35 -3.11
C LEU A 204 -3.28 -23.77 -2.64
#